data_AF-A0ABC8TVW1-F1
#
_entry.id   AF-A0ABC8TVW1-F1
#
_cell.length_a   1.000
_cell.length_b   1.000
_cell.length_c   1.000
_cell.angle_alpha   90.00
_cell.angle_beta   90.00
_cell.angle_gamma   90.00
#
_symmetry.space_group_name_H-M   'P 1'
#
loop_
_entity.id
_entity.type
_entity.pdbx_description
1 polymer ?
#
loop_
_entity_poly.entity_id
_entity_poly.type
_entity_poly.pdbx_seq_one_letter_code
_entity_poly.pdbx_strand_id
1 'polypeptide(L)'
;MAVNYLASPRRKQSGLKAVLTSLELIIIQQYMSKTAYILAATRLGIVRSRLVETTGERDGVPTGEPTGMPAFFVVPRGMEEIVNYLKNRYRNKPMFVTENGYSPPEKEEAQVQDVLHDVKRIEFHKGYFASLAQAI
;
A
#
# COMPACT_ATOMS: atom_id res chain seq x y z
N MET A 1 -14.54 -23.16 -20.21
CA MET A 1 -13.06 -23.00 -20.31
C MET A 1 -12.47 -23.15 -18.93
N ALA A 2 -11.67 -24.19 -18.69
CA ALA A 2 -10.98 -24.40 -17.42
C ALA A 2 -9.62 -23.69 -17.47
N VAL A 3 -9.39 -22.74 -16.57
CA VAL A 3 -8.09 -22.07 -16.43
C VAL A 3 -7.21 -22.97 -15.57
N ASN A 4 -6.22 -23.62 -16.18
CA ASN A 4 -5.22 -24.41 -15.45
C ASN A 4 -4.26 -23.46 -14.71
N TYR A 5 -4.36 -23.41 -13.38
CA TYR A 5 -3.37 -22.74 -12.54
C TYR A 5 -2.13 -23.63 -12.43
N LEU A 6 -1.02 -23.22 -13.02
CA LEU A 6 0.29 -23.83 -12.78
C LEU A 6 0.69 -23.58 -11.32
N ALA A 7 0.99 -24.67 -10.59
CA ALA A 7 1.52 -24.57 -9.23
C ALA A 7 2.84 -23.78 -9.24
N SER A 8 3.01 -22.85 -8.30
CA SER A 8 4.25 -22.08 -8.18
C SER A 8 5.44 -23.02 -7.96
N PRO A 9 6.58 -22.83 -8.65
CA PRO A 9 7.76 -23.67 -8.50
C PRO A 9 8.27 -23.67 -7.05
N ARG A 10 8.42 -24.85 -6.44
CA ARG A 10 9.01 -24.97 -5.09
C ARG A 10 10.52 -24.71 -5.16
N ARG A 11 11.00 -23.67 -4.48
CA ARG A 11 12.45 -23.47 -4.26
C ARG A 11 12.94 -24.39 -3.14
N LYS A 12 14.13 -24.98 -3.32
CA LYS A 12 14.84 -25.70 -2.26
C LYS A 12 15.17 -24.73 -1.11
N GLN A 13 15.16 -25.21 0.13
CA GLN A 13 15.40 -24.38 1.32
C GLN A 13 16.75 -23.63 1.29
N SER A 14 17.79 -24.25 0.72
CA SER A 14 19.10 -23.62 0.50
C SER A 14 19.01 -22.36 -0.39
N GLY A 15 18.20 -22.42 -1.45
CA GLY A 15 17.92 -21.28 -2.31
C GLY A 15 17.10 -20.19 -1.61
N LEU A 16 16.21 -20.56 -0.68
CA LEU A 16 15.45 -19.59 0.11
C LEU A 16 16.35 -18.81 1.07
N LYS A 17 17.27 -19.50 1.76
CA LYS A 17 18.23 -18.88 2.67
C LYS A 17 19.17 -17.94 1.91
N ALA A 18 19.67 -18.36 0.74
CA ALA A 18 20.52 -17.53 -0.12
C ALA A 18 19.83 -16.24 -0.57
N VAL A 19 18.56 -16.33 -0.99
CA VAL A 19 17.76 -15.17 -1.43
C VAL A 19 17.49 -14.18 -0.30
N LEU A 20 17.25 -14.68 0.93
CA LEU A 20 17.05 -13.80 2.09
C LEU A 20 18.35 -13.13 2.54
N THR A 21 19.50 -13.80 2.40
CA THR A 21 20.80 -13.19 2.73
C THR A 21 21.30 -12.20 1.68
N SER A 22 20.88 -12.34 0.42
CA SER A 22 21.30 -11.46 -0.68
C SER A 22 20.55 -10.14 -0.77
N LEU A 23 19.57 -9.88 0.12
CA LEU A 23 18.85 -8.61 0.12
C LEU A 23 19.72 -7.52 0.74
N GLU A 24 20.13 -6.55 -0.08
CA GLU A 24 20.96 -5.42 0.34
C GLU A 24 20.13 -4.16 0.62
N LEU A 25 19.02 -3.99 -0.10
CA LEU A 25 18.17 -2.82 -0.04
C LEU A 25 16.68 -3.17 -0.19
N ILE A 26 15.82 -2.37 0.45
CA ILE A 26 14.37 -2.39 0.23
C ILE A 26 13.92 -1.06 -0.36
N ILE A 27 13.16 -1.13 -1.44
CA ILE A 27 12.53 0.03 -2.07
C ILE A 27 11.03 0.01 -1.75
N ILE A 28 10.50 1.14 -1.30
CA ILE A 28 9.09 1.30 -0.91
C ILE A 28 8.42 2.28 -1.89
N GLN A 29 7.36 1.80 -2.55
CA GLN A 29 6.43 2.61 -3.35
C GLN A 29 5.08 2.60 -2.62
N GLN A 30 4.78 3.66 -1.87
CA GLN A 30 3.63 3.67 -0.97
C GLN A 30 2.72 4.86 -1.26
N TYR A 31 1.55 4.57 -1.82
CA TYR A 31 0.55 5.58 -2.18
C TYR A 31 -0.64 5.63 -1.23
N MET A 32 -0.99 4.49 -0.61
CA MET A 32 -2.17 4.39 0.24
C MET A 32 -2.15 3.14 1.13
N SER A 33 -3.06 3.10 2.10
CA SER A 33 -3.33 1.91 2.91
C SER A 33 -4.74 1.40 2.69
N LYS A 34 -4.92 0.08 2.65
CA LYS A 34 -6.24 -0.57 2.55
C LYS A 34 -6.47 -1.47 3.75
N THR A 35 -7.70 -1.50 4.24
CA THR A 35 -8.15 -2.49 5.21
C THR A 35 -8.36 -3.82 4.48
N ALA A 36 -7.97 -4.93 5.09
CA ALA A 36 -8.15 -6.28 4.54
C ALA A 36 -9.12 -7.08 5.43
N TYR A 37 -10.09 -7.73 4.81
CA TYR A 37 -11.05 -8.62 5.47
C TYR A 37 -10.88 -10.05 4.95
N ILE A 38 -10.91 -11.03 5.86
CA ILE A 38 -10.89 -12.45 5.50
C ILE A 38 -12.28 -12.82 5.02
N LEU A 39 -12.38 -13.35 3.80
CA LEU A 39 -13.61 -13.94 3.31
C LEU A 39 -13.81 -15.27 4.01
N ALA A 40 -14.92 -15.42 4.75
CA ALA A 40 -15.34 -16.73 5.22
C ALA A 40 -15.47 -17.65 4.00
N ALA A 41 -14.78 -18.79 4.02
CA ALA A 41 -14.66 -19.73 2.90
C ALA A 41 -15.97 -20.48 2.57
N THR A 42 -17.13 -19.84 2.75
CA THR A 42 -18.42 -20.50 2.70
C THR A 42 -19.02 -20.34 1.31
N ARG A 43 -18.92 -21.43 0.54
CA ARG A 43 -19.96 -21.90 -0.41
C ARG A 43 -20.11 -21.23 -1.78
N LEU A 44 -19.03 -20.85 -2.47
CA LEU A 44 -19.15 -20.46 -3.90
C LEU A 44 -18.29 -21.23 -4.90
N GLY A 45 -17.48 -22.22 -4.48
CA GLY A 45 -16.64 -22.97 -5.42
C GLY A 45 -15.64 -22.10 -6.20
N ILE A 46 -15.40 -20.87 -5.74
CA ILE A 46 -14.49 -19.92 -6.36
C ILE A 46 -13.07 -20.28 -5.92
N VAL A 47 -12.30 -20.87 -6.83
CA VAL A 47 -10.86 -21.10 -6.68
C VAL A 47 -10.12 -19.77 -6.90
N ARG A 48 -10.18 -18.88 -5.91
CA ARG A 48 -9.29 -17.71 -5.83
C ARG A 48 -8.04 -18.11 -5.05
N SER A 49 -6.87 -17.69 -5.53
CA SER A 49 -5.58 -17.92 -4.86
C SER A 49 -5.44 -17.16 -3.53
N ARG A 50 -6.35 -16.23 -3.25
CA ARG A 50 -6.37 -15.37 -2.06
C ARG A 50 -7.80 -15.23 -1.53
N LEU A 51 -7.99 -15.57 -0.25
CA LEU A 51 -9.27 -15.48 0.49
C LEU A 51 -9.40 -14.16 1.28
N VAL A 52 -8.84 -13.08 0.75
CA VAL A 52 -8.82 -11.75 1.40
C VAL A 52 -9.33 -10.71 0.43
N GLU A 53 -10.36 -9.99 0.85
CA GLU A 53 -10.84 -8.78 0.19
C GLU A 53 -10.21 -7.54 0.84
N THR A 54 -10.02 -6.48 0.06
CA THR A 54 -9.48 -5.21 0.56
C THR A 54 -10.40 -4.06 0.23
N THR A 55 -10.64 -3.19 1.20
CA THR A 55 -11.47 -1.99 1.05
C THR A 55 -10.74 -0.78 1.65
N GLY A 56 -11.08 0.41 1.16
CA GLY A 56 -10.67 1.68 1.74
C GLY A 56 -11.55 2.11 2.90
N GLU A 57 -12.56 1.32 3.26
CA GLU A 57 -13.48 1.59 4.35
C GLU A 57 -13.27 0.60 5.51
N ARG A 58 -13.66 1.03 6.70
CA ARG A 58 -13.75 0.20 7.90
C ARG A 58 -15.12 0.42 8.51
N ASP A 59 -15.91 -0.64 8.58
CA ASP A 59 -17.27 -0.61 9.14
C ASP A 59 -18.17 0.46 8.46
N GLY A 60 -18.02 0.61 7.14
CA GLY A 60 -18.73 1.60 6.32
C GLY A 60 -18.17 3.03 6.41
N VAL A 61 -17.11 3.26 7.17
CA VAL A 61 -16.45 4.57 7.31
C VAL A 61 -15.16 4.59 6.48
N PRO A 62 -14.95 5.57 5.59
CA PRO A 62 -13.67 5.73 4.89
C PRO A 62 -12.49 5.80 5.86
N THR A 63 -11.44 5.05 5.58
CA THR A 63 -10.22 4.99 6.42
C THR A 63 -9.39 6.28 6.37
N GLY A 64 -9.71 7.17 5.44
CA GLY A 64 -9.09 8.48 5.27
C GLY A 64 -9.87 9.32 4.27
N GLU A 65 -9.36 10.52 3.98
CA GLU A 65 -9.94 11.40 2.96
C GLU A 65 -9.78 10.75 1.56
N PRO A 66 -10.83 10.69 0.72
CA PRO A 66 -10.69 10.19 -0.64
C PRO A 66 -9.85 11.13 -1.50
N THR A 67 -9.15 10.57 -2.48
CA THR A 67 -8.39 11.32 -3.49
C THR A 67 -9.16 11.38 -4.81
N GLY A 68 -8.63 12.04 -5.83
CA GLY A 68 -9.17 11.98 -7.19
C GLY A 68 -9.12 10.60 -7.85
N MET A 69 -8.36 9.66 -7.27
CA MET A 69 -8.40 8.26 -7.66
C MET A 69 -9.39 7.51 -6.75
N PRO A 70 -10.53 6.98 -7.25
CA PRO A 70 -11.60 6.44 -6.40
C PRO A 70 -11.18 5.32 -5.44
N ALA A 71 -10.14 4.58 -5.79
CA ALA A 71 -9.64 3.49 -4.96
C ALA A 71 -8.65 3.93 -3.86
N PHE A 72 -8.29 5.22 -3.79
CA PHE A 72 -7.17 5.74 -3.01
C PHE A 72 -7.64 6.73 -1.94
N PHE A 73 -7.12 6.55 -0.73
CA PHE A 73 -7.46 7.31 0.46
C PHE A 73 -6.18 7.80 1.16
N VAL A 74 -6.25 8.98 1.77
CA VAL A 74 -5.14 9.60 2.50
C VAL A 74 -5.02 8.95 3.88
N VAL A 75 -4.04 8.04 4.03
CA VAL A 75 -3.80 7.30 5.29
C VAL A 75 -2.32 7.37 5.69
N PRO A 76 -1.83 8.52 6.21
CA PRO A 76 -0.40 8.73 6.47
C PRO A 76 0.20 7.74 7.46
N ARG A 77 -0.56 7.34 8.49
CA ARG A 77 -0.15 6.35 9.50
C ARG A 77 0.35 5.03 8.87
N GLY A 78 -0.19 4.64 7.73
CA GLY A 78 0.26 3.42 7.06
C GLY A 78 1.72 3.45 6.59
N MET A 79 2.30 4.64 6.39
CA MET A 79 3.73 4.79 6.11
C MET A 79 4.58 4.37 7.32
N GLU A 80 4.18 4.78 8.52
CA GLU A 80 4.85 4.37 9.75
C GLU A 80 4.76 2.86 9.93
N GLU A 81 3.55 2.31 9.75
CA GLU A 81 3.27 0.88 9.91
C GLU A 81 4.07 0.01 8.95
N ILE A 82 4.16 0.38 7.66
CA ILE A 82 4.92 -0.40 6.68
C ILE A 82 6.42 -0.33 6.94
N VAL A 83 6.97 0.83 7.31
CA VAL A 83 8.39 0.98 7.63
C VAL A 83 8.75 0.17 8.87
N ASN A 84 7.94 0.25 9.93
CA ASN A 84 8.14 -0.55 11.14
C ASN A 84 8.00 -2.05 10.87
N TYR A 85 7.03 -2.46 10.05
CA TYR A 85 6.88 -3.85 9.63
C TYR A 85 8.13 -4.34 8.90
N LEU A 86 8.62 -3.60 7.91
CA LEU A 86 9.80 -3.98 7.12
C LEU A 86 11.07 -4.01 7.97
N LYS A 87 11.24 -3.03 8.87
CA LYS A 87 12.31 -2.97 9.86
C LYS A 87 12.36 -4.26 10.67
N ASN A 88 11.22 -4.68 11.24
CA ASN A 88 11.16 -5.89 12.06
C ASN A 88 11.32 -7.16 11.23
N ARG A 89 10.67 -7.23 10.06
CA ARG A 89 10.61 -8.44 9.23
C ARG A 89 11.91 -8.73 8.49
N TYR A 90 12.67 -7.69 8.14
CA TYR A 90 13.89 -7.78 7.34
C TYR A 90 15.13 -7.29 8.08
N ARG A 91 15.11 -7.27 9.43
CA ARG A 91 16.28 -6.95 10.26
C ARG A 91 16.87 -5.56 9.97
N ASN A 92 15.99 -4.58 9.80
CA ASN A 92 16.34 -3.18 9.58
C ASN A 92 17.33 -2.97 8.43
N LYS A 93 17.10 -3.67 7.30
CA LYS A 93 17.85 -3.42 6.08
C LYS A 93 17.66 -1.96 5.64
N PRO A 94 18.67 -1.34 5.00
CA PRO A 94 18.53 -0.02 4.41
C PRO A 94 17.28 0.07 3.53
N MET A 95 16.57 1.20 3.64
CA MET A 95 15.29 1.42 2.98
C MET A 95 15.27 2.80 2.31
N PHE A 96 14.68 2.87 1.12
CA PHE A 96 14.33 4.14 0.46
C PHE A 96 12.86 4.14 0.09
N VAL A 97 12.15 5.21 0.44
CA VAL A 97 10.83 5.51 -0.12
C VAL A 97 11.07 6.25 -1.42
N THR A 98 10.79 5.60 -2.55
CA THR A 98 11.05 6.20 -3.88
C THR A 98 9.80 6.81 -4.51
N GLU A 99 8.60 6.43 -4.05
CA GLU A 99 7.34 6.99 -4.51
C GLU A 99 6.32 7.14 -3.37
N ASN A 100 5.71 8.32 -3.35
CA ASN A 100 4.53 8.68 -2.57
C ASN A 100 3.86 9.86 -3.29
N GLY A 101 2.55 9.83 -3.48
CA GLY A 101 1.88 10.83 -4.30
C GLY A 101 0.40 11.01 -4.00
N TYR A 102 -0.08 12.22 -4.24
CA TYR A 102 -1.48 12.63 -4.10
C TYR A 102 -2.12 12.85 -5.47
N SER A 103 -3.31 12.28 -5.68
CA SER A 103 -4.12 12.56 -6.86
C SER A 103 -5.21 13.58 -6.48
N PRO A 104 -5.21 14.80 -7.02
CA PRO A 104 -6.27 15.77 -6.75
C PRO A 104 -7.57 15.34 -7.45
N PRO A 105 -8.74 15.56 -6.86
CA PRO A 105 -10.02 15.36 -7.54
C PRO A 105 -10.11 16.16 -8.84
N GLU A 106 -10.78 15.60 -9.85
CA GLU A 106 -11.09 16.33 -11.08
C GLU A 106 -11.99 17.53 -10.75
N LYS A 107 -11.68 18.68 -11.34
CA LYS A 107 -12.50 19.89 -11.28
C LYS A 107 -12.80 20.32 -12.72
N GLU A 108 -14.07 20.43 -13.07
CA GLU A 108 -14.52 20.77 -14.44
C GLU A 108 -13.98 22.13 -14.92
N GLU A 109 -13.76 23.07 -14.00
CA GLU A 109 -13.28 24.43 -14.29
C GLU A 109 -12.13 24.86 -13.36
N ALA A 110 -11.07 24.05 -13.27
CA ALA A 110 -9.89 24.44 -12.49
C ALA A 110 -9.20 25.67 -13.09
N GLN A 111 -9.15 26.78 -12.36
CA GLN A 111 -8.32 27.91 -12.76
C GLN A 111 -6.85 27.57 -12.52
N VAL A 112 -5.92 28.15 -13.30
CA VAL A 112 -4.47 27.95 -13.12
C VAL A 112 -4.05 28.24 -11.67
N GLN A 113 -4.64 29.28 -11.07
CA GLN A 113 -4.36 29.63 -9.68
C GLN A 113 -4.77 28.52 -8.71
N ASP A 114 -5.88 27.83 -8.94
CA ASP A 114 -6.32 26.71 -8.08
C ASP A 114 -5.35 25.52 -8.15
N VAL A 115 -4.78 25.26 -9.34
CA VAL A 115 -3.81 24.18 -9.55
C VAL A 115 -2.47 24.50 -8.89
N LEU A 116 -2.04 25.76 -8.92
CA LEU A 116 -0.80 26.21 -8.28
C LEU A 116 -0.90 26.20 -6.75
N HIS A 117 -2.11 26.41 -6.20
CA HIS A 117 -2.37 26.40 -4.76
C HIS A 117 -2.92 25.03 -4.29
N ASP A 118 -2.16 23.96 -4.56
CA ASP A 118 -2.53 22.59 -4.17
C ASP A 118 -2.26 22.31 -2.68
N VAL A 119 -3.09 22.93 -1.82
CA VAL A 119 -3.02 22.79 -0.36
C VAL A 119 -3.15 21.32 0.07
N LYS A 120 -3.99 20.55 -0.61
CA LYS A 120 -4.24 19.14 -0.27
C LYS A 120 -3.01 18.27 -0.49
N ARG A 121 -2.27 18.46 -1.59
CA ARG A 121 -0.98 17.77 -1.79
C ARG A 121 0.05 18.15 -0.72
N ILE A 122 0.09 19.42 -0.32
CA ILE A 122 1.00 19.89 0.74
C ILE A 122 0.66 19.19 2.06
N GLU A 123 -0.61 19.17 2.45
CA GLU A 123 -1.09 18.48 3.67
C GLU A 123 -0.80 16.98 3.62
N PHE A 124 -1.05 16.35 2.47
CA PHE A 124 -0.74 14.95 2.23
C PHE A 124 0.74 14.65 2.53
N HIS A 125 1.67 15.36 1.88
CA HIS A 125 3.09 15.09 2.08
C HIS A 125 3.57 15.42 3.50
N LYS A 126 3.06 16.51 4.11
CA LYS A 126 3.36 16.83 5.51
C LYS A 126 2.95 15.69 6.44
N GLY A 127 1.75 15.14 6.27
CA GLY A 127 1.27 14.01 7.06
C GLY A 127 2.13 12.76 6.87
N TYR A 128 2.42 12.39 5.62
CA TYR A 128 3.23 11.20 5.33
C TYR A 128 4.67 11.34 5.82
N PHE A 129 5.28 12.52 5.72
CA PHE A 129 6.61 12.77 6.29
C PHE A 129 6.61 12.73 7.81
N ALA A 130 5.58 13.26 8.48
CA ALA A 130 5.45 13.17 9.93
C ALA A 130 5.29 11.71 10.40
N SER A 131 4.51 10.89 9.69
CA SER A 131 4.40 9.46 9.96
C SER A 131 5.70 8.71 9.67
N LEU A 132 6.39 9.03 8.58
CA LEU A 132 7.69 8.44 8.26
C LEU A 132 8.70 8.76 9.36
N ALA A 133 8.76 10.01 9.83
CA ALA A 133 9.66 10.44 10.90
C ALA A 133 9.41 9.71 12.23
N GLN A 134 8.16 9.33 12.54
CA GLN A 134 7.85 8.51 13.72
C GLN A 134 8.42 7.09 13.63
N ALA A 135 8.68 6.59 12.42
CA ALA A 135 9.22 5.25 12.20
C ALA A 135 10.76 5.20 12.16
N ILE A 136 11.47 6.31 12.37
CA ILE A 136 12.94 6.38 12.33
C ILE A 136 13.49 6.60 13.74
#